data_AF-A0AAV1Y2T4-F1
#
_entry.id   AF-A0AAV1Y2T4-F1
#
_cell.length_a   1.000
_cell.length_b   1.000
_cell.length_c   1.000
_cell.angle_alpha   90.00
_cell.angle_beta   90.00
_cell.angle_gamma   90.00
#
_symmetry.space_group_name_H-M   'P 1'
#
loop_
_entity.id
_entity.type
_entity.pdbx_description
1 polymer ?
#
loop_
_entity_poly.entity_id
_entity_poly.type
_entity_poly.pdbx_seq_one_letter_code
_entity_poly.pdbx_strand_id
1 'polypeptide(L)'
;MPTKAANKELDESLLQTFTDKLQENRDKQEARHEIITEALRSITDQLAGMNTFPPQPPDPLLRFYLSHDPSNPILNPNNLELPPHDGLEPLYWLFQAEQFFQFYQVSPNQRLQMVAFYMKGAALN
;
A
#
# COMPACT_ATOMS: atom_id res chain seq x y z
N MET A 1 20.55 44.93 58.80
CA MET A 1 20.25 43.55 58.37
C MET A 1 19.61 43.59 56.98
N PRO A 2 20.26 43.13 55.90
CA PRO A 2 19.70 43.10 54.55
C PRO A 2 19.69 41.65 54.00
N THR A 3 18.74 40.81 54.43
CA THR A 3 18.67 39.40 53.98
C THR A 3 17.38 39.06 53.23
N LYS A 4 16.37 39.95 53.30
CA LYS A 4 15.03 39.68 52.75
C LYS A 4 14.92 39.98 51.24
N ALA A 5 15.70 40.93 50.73
CA ALA A 5 15.71 41.26 49.30
C ALA A 5 16.46 40.20 48.47
N ALA A 6 17.62 39.74 48.96
CA ALA A 6 18.45 38.74 48.27
C ALA A 6 17.75 37.38 48.12
N ASN A 7 16.92 36.97 49.09
CA ASN A 7 16.13 35.73 48.98
C ASN A 7 15.02 35.83 47.93
N LYS A 8 14.46 37.02 47.71
CA LYS A 8 13.39 37.24 46.73
C LYS A 8 13.92 37.21 45.28
N GLU A 9 15.11 37.76 45.05
CA GLU A 9 15.81 37.66 43.77
C GLU A 9 16.18 36.21 43.41
N LEU A 10 16.64 35.42 44.40
CA LEU A 10 16.95 34.00 44.19
C LEU A 10 15.70 33.20 43.77
N ASP A 11 14.56 33.50 44.37
CA ASP A 11 13.29 32.82 44.06
C ASP A 11 12.78 33.18 42.65
N GLU A 12 12.87 34.46 42.24
CA GLU A 12 12.54 34.87 40.87
C GLU A 12 13.49 34.26 39.83
N SER A 13 14.79 34.16 40.15
CA SER A 13 15.77 33.52 39.27
C SER A 13 15.46 32.02 39.05
N LEU A 14 15.02 31.32 40.10
CA LEU A 14 14.58 29.92 40.01
C LEU A 14 13.30 29.77 39.18
N LEU A 15 12.33 30.66 39.39
CA LEU A 15 11.08 30.68 38.62
C LEU A 15 11.35 30.92 37.13
N GLN A 16 12.25 31.86 36.83
CA GLN A 16 12.67 32.16 35.46
C GLN A 16 13.32 30.93 34.82
N THR A 17 14.26 30.29 35.53
CA THR A 17 14.94 29.07 35.05
C THR A 17 13.95 27.94 34.75
N PHE A 18 12.93 27.76 35.59
CA PHE A 18 11.91 26.73 35.37
C PHE A 18 11.05 27.03 34.14
N THR A 19 10.67 28.29 33.97
CA THR A 19 9.92 28.78 32.81
C THR A 19 10.71 28.56 31.52
N ASP A 20 12.00 28.93 31.53
CA ASP A 20 12.88 28.76 30.38
C ASP A 20 13.04 27.28 30.01
N LYS A 21 13.21 26.39 31.00
CA LYS A 21 13.30 24.93 30.77
C LYS A 21 12.01 24.32 30.23
N LEU A 22 10.85 24.78 30.68
CA LEU A 22 9.57 24.32 30.14
C LEU A 22 9.42 24.73 28.68
N GLN A 23 9.81 25.95 28.34
CA GLN A 23 9.78 26.43 26.98
C GLN A 23 10.76 25.68 26.09
N GLU A 24 12.02 25.51 26.52
CA GLU A 24 13.02 24.72 25.81
C GLU A 24 12.53 23.29 25.55
N ASN A 25 11.89 22.66 26.55
CA ASN A 25 11.34 21.31 26.38
C ASN A 25 10.24 21.28 25.32
N ARG A 26 9.34 22.27 25.35
CA ARG A 26 8.27 22.42 24.36
C ARG A 26 8.84 22.58 22.95
N ASP A 27 9.78 23.48 22.77
CA ASP A 27 10.40 23.75 21.46
C ASP A 27 11.14 22.51 20.94
N LYS A 28 11.80 21.77 21.84
CA LYS A 28 12.43 20.49 21.51
C LYS A 28 11.44 19.43 21.09
N GLN A 29 10.25 19.39 21.70
CA GLN A 29 9.19 18.50 21.26
C GLN A 29 8.66 18.91 19.90
N GLU A 30 8.40 20.20 19.67
CA GLU A 30 7.90 20.70 18.39
C GLU A 30 8.86 20.34 17.24
N ALA A 31 10.15 20.59 17.42
CA ALA A 31 11.18 20.21 16.44
C ALA A 31 11.19 18.70 16.13
N ARG A 32 10.95 17.85 17.14
CA ARG A 32 10.82 16.39 16.92
C ARG A 32 9.57 16.05 16.14
N HIS A 33 8.44 16.68 16.44
CA HIS A 33 7.18 16.46 15.73
C HIS A 33 7.28 16.91 14.27
N GLU A 34 7.97 18.02 14.01
CA GLU A 34 8.23 18.51 12.66
C GLU A 34 9.04 17.47 11.85
N ILE A 35 10.13 16.96 12.42
CA ILE A 35 10.96 15.92 11.77
C ILE A 35 10.14 14.66 11.48
N ILE A 36 9.33 14.20 12.44
CA ILE A 36 8.48 13.01 12.26
C ILE A 36 7.45 13.25 11.14
N THR A 37 6.82 14.43 11.13
CA THR A 37 5.82 14.79 10.12
C THR A 37 6.45 14.82 8.73
N GLU A 38 7.66 15.36 8.61
CA GLU A 38 8.40 15.39 7.34
C GLU A 38 8.77 13.98 6.87
N ALA A 39 9.24 13.11 7.77
CA ALA A 39 9.55 11.73 7.44
C ALA A 39 8.31 10.96 6.97
N LEU A 40 7.15 11.15 7.62
CA LEU A 40 5.89 10.52 7.21
C LEU A 40 5.43 11.02 5.83
N ARG A 41 5.58 12.32 5.54
CA ARG A 41 5.29 12.88 4.21
C ARG A 41 6.19 12.24 3.15
N SER A 42 7.49 12.16 3.40
CA SER A 42 8.45 11.53 2.49
C SER A 42 8.13 10.05 2.22
N ILE A 43 7.74 9.28 3.24
CA ILE A 43 7.30 7.89 3.08
C ILE A 43 6.04 7.83 2.21
N THR A 44 5.08 8.72 2.43
CA THR A 44 3.83 8.78 1.66
C THR A 44 4.10 9.07 0.18
N ASP A 45 4.99 10.03 -0.13
CA ASP A 45 5.36 10.38 -1.49
C ASP A 45 6.10 9.23 -2.21
N GLN A 46 7.00 8.55 -1.51
CA GLN A 46 7.70 7.38 -2.04
C GLN A 46 6.72 6.24 -2.38
N LEU A 47 5.76 5.97 -1.49
CA LEU A 47 4.72 4.95 -1.71
C LEU A 47 3.77 5.34 -2.84
N ALA A 48 3.46 6.63 -3.02
CA ALA A 48 2.63 7.11 -4.13
C ALA A 48 3.33 6.89 -5.48
N GLY A 49 4.64 7.13 -5.55
CA GLY A 49 5.44 6.85 -6.75
C GLY A 49 5.45 5.37 -7.13
N MET A 50 5.51 4.47 -6.15
CA MET A 50 5.48 3.01 -6.36
C MET A 50 4.10 2.49 -6.77
N ASN A 51 3.02 3.17 -6.39
CA ASN A 51 1.63 2.80 -6.71
C ASN A 51 1.08 3.52 -7.95
N THR A 52 1.95 4.04 -8.82
CA THR A 52 1.51 4.51 -10.15
C THR A 52 1.12 3.29 -10.98
N PHE A 53 -0.11 2.81 -10.79
CA PHE A 53 -0.76 1.94 -11.76
C PHE A 53 -0.71 2.68 -13.10
N PRO A 54 -0.20 2.06 -14.18
CA PRO A 54 -0.33 2.66 -15.50
C PRO A 54 -1.81 3.01 -15.73
N PRO A 55 -2.13 4.08 -16.49
CA PRO A 55 -3.50 4.35 -16.88
C PRO A 55 -4.06 3.04 -17.44
N GLN A 56 -5.08 2.51 -16.76
CA GLN A 56 -5.69 1.24 -17.10
C GLN A 56 -5.99 1.29 -18.61
N PRO A 57 -5.47 0.36 -19.44
CA PRO A 57 -5.84 0.32 -20.84
C PRO A 57 -7.37 0.26 -20.94
N PRO A 58 -7.98 0.88 -21.96
CA PRO A 58 -9.42 0.80 -22.17
C PRO A 58 -9.84 -0.67 -22.07
N ASP A 59 -10.84 -0.91 -21.24
CA ASP A 59 -11.33 -2.22 -20.84
C ASP A 59 -11.29 -3.20 -22.03
N PRO A 60 -10.49 -4.28 -21.99
CA PRO A 60 -10.39 -5.22 -23.12
C PRO A 60 -11.74 -5.82 -23.50
N LEU A 61 -12.72 -5.79 -22.59
CA LEU A 61 -14.10 -6.15 -22.85
C LEU A 61 -14.71 -5.36 -24.02
N LEU A 62 -14.37 -4.07 -24.21
CA LEU A 62 -14.90 -3.28 -25.33
C LEU A 62 -14.36 -3.73 -26.70
N ARG A 63 -13.18 -4.34 -26.77
CA ARG A 63 -12.64 -4.85 -28.04
C ARG A 63 -13.38 -6.09 -28.55
N PHE A 64 -13.89 -6.92 -27.64
CA PHE A 64 -14.63 -8.14 -28.00
C PHE A 64 -16.00 -7.84 -28.64
N TYR A 65 -16.65 -6.74 -28.27
CA TYR A 65 -17.97 -6.40 -28.80
C TYR A 65 -17.96 -5.78 -30.21
N LEU A 66 -16.82 -5.23 -30.67
CA LEU A 66 -16.73 -4.50 -31.94
C LEU A 66 -16.18 -5.33 -33.11
N SER A 67 -15.64 -6.53 -32.87
CA SER A 67 -15.11 -7.41 -33.92
C SER A 67 -16.08 -8.56 -34.20
N HIS A 68 -17.19 -8.26 -34.87
CA HIS A 68 -18.16 -9.27 -35.29
C HIS A 68 -17.75 -9.85 -36.66
N ASP A 69 -16.78 -10.75 -36.66
CA ASP A 69 -16.53 -11.68 -37.78
C ASP A 69 -17.17 -13.03 -37.41
N PRO A 70 -18.16 -13.54 -38.17
CA PRO A 70 -18.84 -14.79 -37.88
C PRO A 70 -17.97 -16.05 -38.01
N SER A 71 -16.71 -15.95 -38.43
CA SER A 71 -15.81 -17.11 -38.64
C SER A 71 -14.86 -17.40 -37.47
N ASN A 72 -14.78 -16.54 -36.46
CA ASN A 72 -13.95 -16.79 -35.27
C ASN A 72 -14.84 -17.33 -34.12
N PRO A 73 -14.51 -18.47 -33.49
CA PRO A 73 -15.19 -18.90 -32.28
C PRO A 73 -14.84 -17.92 -31.16
N ILE A 74 -15.68 -16.90 -31.01
CA ILE A 74 -15.71 -15.99 -29.88
C ILE A 74 -15.80 -16.88 -28.63
N LEU A 75 -14.76 -16.85 -27.79
CA LEU A 75 -14.79 -17.40 -26.45
C LEU A 75 -16.02 -16.80 -25.76
N ASN A 76 -17.04 -17.63 -25.53
CA ASN A 76 -18.22 -17.23 -24.80
C ASN A 76 -17.75 -16.73 -23.42
N PRO A 77 -18.02 -15.46 -23.05
CA PRO A 77 -17.55 -14.90 -21.78
C PRO A 77 -18.10 -15.63 -20.55
N ASN A 78 -19.11 -16.50 -20.72
CA ASN A 78 -19.67 -17.30 -19.64
C ASN A 78 -18.80 -18.52 -19.23
N ASN A 79 -17.75 -18.87 -19.98
CA ASN A 79 -16.96 -20.09 -19.75
C ASN A 79 -15.45 -19.83 -19.63
N LEU A 80 -15.03 -18.72 -19.00
CA LEU A 80 -13.61 -18.53 -18.69
C LEU A 80 -13.20 -19.53 -17.60
N GLU A 81 -12.71 -20.69 -18.00
CA GLU A 81 -12.27 -21.74 -17.08
C GLU A 81 -10.74 -21.68 -16.92
N LEU A 82 -10.25 -21.73 -15.67
CA LEU A 82 -8.83 -21.76 -15.37
C LEU A 82 -8.33 -23.22 -15.47
N PRO A 83 -7.44 -23.57 -16.43
CA PRO A 83 -6.95 -24.93 -16.55
C PRO A 83 -6.04 -25.34 -15.37
N PRO A 84 -6.02 -26.63 -14.98
CA PRO A 84 -5.07 -27.12 -13.97
C PRO A 84 -3.60 -27.01 -14.44
N HIS A 85 -2.73 -26.51 -13.56
CA HIS A 85 -1.30 -26.34 -13.77
C HIS A 85 -0.50 -27.53 -13.23
N ASP A 86 0.35 -28.11 -14.07
CA ASP A 86 1.27 -29.19 -13.71
C ASP A 86 2.68 -28.73 -13.31
N GLY A 87 2.95 -27.42 -13.40
CA GLY A 87 4.27 -26.83 -13.16
C GLY A 87 4.99 -26.39 -14.44
N LEU A 88 4.46 -26.75 -15.61
CA LEU A 88 5.03 -26.34 -16.90
C LEU A 88 4.55 -24.93 -17.27
N GLU A 89 5.48 -24.07 -17.70
CA GLU A 89 5.21 -22.68 -18.09
C GLU A 89 4.45 -21.85 -17.02
N PRO A 90 4.99 -21.70 -15.80
CA PRO A 90 4.32 -21.04 -14.68
C PRO A 90 3.93 -19.57 -14.97
N LEU A 91 4.72 -18.86 -15.79
CA LEU A 91 4.41 -17.48 -16.18
C LEU A 91 3.17 -17.40 -17.08
N TYR A 92 3.02 -18.34 -18.02
CA TYR A 92 1.86 -18.38 -18.90
C TYR A 92 0.60 -18.70 -18.09
N TRP A 93 0.68 -19.68 -17.20
CA TRP A 93 -0.43 -20.04 -16.34
C TRP A 93 -0.82 -18.90 -15.38
N LEU A 94 0.16 -18.22 -14.77
CA LEU A 94 -0.11 -17.09 -13.89
C LEU A 94 -0.86 -15.97 -14.60
N PHE A 95 -0.50 -15.68 -15.85
CA PHE A 95 -1.24 -14.70 -16.66
C PHE A 95 -2.71 -15.12 -16.85
N GLN A 96 -2.98 -16.39 -17.18
CA GLN A 96 -4.35 -16.90 -17.29
C GLN A 96 -5.11 -16.83 -15.96
N ALA A 97 -4.45 -17.18 -14.85
CA ALA A 97 -5.03 -17.10 -13.51
C ALA A 97 -5.40 -15.67 -13.13
N GLU A 98 -4.57 -14.68 -13.44
CA GLU A 98 -4.88 -13.27 -13.21
C GLU A 98 -6.10 -12.82 -14.00
N GLN A 99 -6.21 -13.19 -15.29
CA GLN A 99 -7.39 -12.86 -16.09
C GLN A 99 -8.66 -13.52 -15.52
N PHE A 100 -8.57 -14.77 -15.10
CA PHE A 100 -9.67 -15.49 -14.44
C PHE A 100 -10.12 -14.78 -13.15
N PHE A 101 -9.19 -14.48 -12.24
CA PHE A 101 -9.51 -13.82 -10.98
C PHE A 101 -10.03 -12.40 -11.16
N GLN A 102 -9.55 -11.68 -12.18
CA GLN A 102 -10.05 -10.34 -12.50
C GLN A 102 -11.47 -10.40 -13.04
N PHE A 103 -11.77 -11.36 -13.94
CA PHE A 103 -13.10 -11.55 -14.52
C PHE A 103 -14.15 -11.88 -13.45
N TYR A 104 -13.84 -12.81 -12.54
CA TYR A 104 -14.73 -13.20 -11.44
C TYR A 104 -14.63 -12.32 -10.19
N GLN A 105 -13.85 -11.23 -10.25
CA GLN A 105 -13.63 -10.30 -9.13
C GLN A 105 -13.21 -11.01 -7.82
N VAL A 106 -12.39 -12.05 -7.94
CA VAL A 106 -11.89 -12.80 -6.77
C VAL A 106 -10.97 -11.90 -5.95
N SER A 107 -11.30 -11.74 -4.67
CA SER A 107 -10.52 -10.89 -3.76
C SER A 107 -9.09 -11.44 -3.60
N PRO A 108 -8.06 -10.58 -3.45
CA PRO A 108 -6.67 -11.03 -3.36
C PRO A 108 -6.43 -12.12 -2.30
N ASN A 109 -7.09 -12.02 -1.14
CA ASN A 109 -7.01 -13.00 -0.06
C ASN A 109 -7.57 -14.39 -0.43
N GLN A 110 -8.57 -14.43 -1.31
CA GLN A 110 -9.18 -15.69 -1.78
C GLN A 110 -8.38 -16.31 -2.93
N ARG A 111 -7.72 -15.51 -3.77
CA ARG A 111 -6.94 -16.01 -4.92
C ARG A 111 -5.92 -17.05 -4.49
N LEU A 112 -5.13 -16.75 -3.45
CA LEU A 112 -4.09 -17.66 -2.96
C LEU A 112 -4.67 -19.00 -2.47
N GLN A 113 -5.84 -18.97 -1.82
CA GLN A 113 -6.52 -20.20 -1.39
C GLN A 113 -7.05 -21.00 -2.58
N MET A 114 -7.50 -20.32 -3.64
CA MET A 114 -7.99 -20.96 -4.85
C MET A 114 -6.89 -21.61 -5.69
N VAL A 115 -5.72 -20.96 -5.79
CA VAL A 115 -4.59 -21.40 -6.62
C VAL A 115 -4.22 -22.87 -6.37
N ALA A 116 -4.22 -23.33 -5.12
CA ALA A 116 -3.88 -24.71 -4.78
C ALA A 116 -4.81 -25.75 -5.43
N PHE A 117 -6.09 -25.43 -5.62
CA PHE A 117 -7.05 -26.34 -6.27
C PHE A 117 -6.83 -26.50 -7.78
N TYR A 118 -6.08 -25.58 -8.38
CA TYR A 118 -5.69 -25.64 -9.78
C TYR A 118 -4.30 -26.26 -9.98
N MET A 119 -3.60 -26.65 -8.93
CA MET A 119 -2.30 -27.31 -9.04
C MET A 119 -2.48 -28.83 -9.17
N LYS A 120 -1.66 -29.46 -10.02
CA LYS A 120 -1.58 -30.92 -10.17
C LYS A 120 -0.12 -31.34 -10.37
N GLY A 121 0.15 -32.64 -10.25
CA GLY A 121 1.47 -33.20 -10.61
C GLY A 121 2.61 -32.58 -9.80
N ALA A 122 3.67 -32.14 -10.50
CA ALA A 122 4.87 -31.58 -9.86
C ALA A 122 4.61 -30.22 -9.18
N ALA A 123 3.58 -29.47 -9.60
CA ALA A 123 3.24 -28.20 -8.97
C ALA A 123 2.59 -28.31 -7.58
N LEU A 124 2.16 -29.52 -7.18
CA LEU A 124 1.51 -29.77 -5.89
C LEU A 124 2.45 -30.40 -4.85
N ASN A 125 3.67 -30.79 -5.22
CA ASN A 125 4.57 -31.62 -4.41
C ASN A 125 5.82 -30.88 -3.91
#